data_AF-A0A0R2WYG3-F1
#
_entry.id   AF-A0A0R2WYG3-F1
#
_cell.length_a   1.000
_cell.length_b   1.000
_cell.length_c   1.000
_cell.angle_alpha   90.00
_cell.angle_beta   90.00
_cell.angle_gamma   90.00
#
_symmetry.space_group_name_H-M   'P 1'
#
loop_
_entity.id
_entity.type
_entity.pdbx_description
1 polymer ?
#
loop_
_entity_poly.entity_id
_entity_poly.type
_entity_poly.pdbx_seq_one_letter_code
_entity_poly.pdbx_strand_id
1 'polypeptide(L)'
;MQSMYAMQQSKNDDVVKEGKFLKHSILKMFDLYVLNLLMIIEVQKLTEKKIAISKKKMLATKEDLTPNTKILNNVLIDAIKNSVGLESYYEINKLNNWEVDSEYVKIIYEELLKSEIYRNYLDTFENSFNVDRSFVIDFFREIIAPNQKLAEYYEDKMITWVDDIPFVNTWVMKTLSKSKNNATFILESLYKNKDDEDFVLELFNKTFLKQHIYEKEIASKTPNWETD
;
A
#
# COMPACT_ATOMS: atom_id res chain seq x y z
N MET A 1 -13.50 -12.58 -5.27
CA MET A 1 -14.82 -13.09 -4.81
C MET A 1 -15.93 -12.08 -5.04
N GLN A 2 -15.70 -10.79 -4.77
CA GLN A 2 -16.71 -9.73 -4.93
C GLN A 2 -17.40 -9.70 -6.30
N SER A 3 -16.67 -9.89 -7.41
CA SER A 3 -17.31 -9.95 -8.75
C SER A 3 -18.27 -11.12 -8.91
N MET A 4 -17.92 -12.31 -8.39
CA MET A 4 -18.83 -13.48 -8.42
C MET A 4 -20.06 -13.26 -7.53
N TYR A 5 -19.87 -12.65 -6.36
CA TYR A 5 -20.96 -12.34 -5.43
C TYR A 5 -21.90 -11.27 -6.00
N ALA A 6 -21.36 -10.20 -6.60
CA ALA A 6 -22.14 -9.16 -7.26
C ALA A 6 -23.01 -9.73 -8.41
N MET A 7 -22.48 -10.70 -9.17
CA MET A 7 -23.25 -11.43 -10.19
C MET A 7 -24.40 -12.22 -9.60
N GLN A 8 -24.15 -12.98 -8.52
CA GLN A 8 -25.16 -13.76 -7.81
C GLN A 8 -26.32 -12.86 -7.32
N GLN A 9 -25.98 -11.78 -6.63
CA GLN A 9 -26.96 -10.81 -6.11
C GLN A 9 -27.75 -10.12 -7.23
N SER A 10 -27.07 -9.69 -8.29
CA SER A 10 -27.71 -8.95 -9.38
C SER A 10 -28.51 -9.82 -10.36
N LYS A 11 -28.41 -11.16 -10.26
CA LYS A 11 -28.95 -12.12 -11.25
C LYS A 11 -28.58 -11.73 -12.69
N ASN A 12 -27.41 -11.13 -12.85
CA ASN A 12 -26.96 -10.56 -14.10
C ASN A 12 -25.94 -11.52 -14.73
N ASP A 13 -26.31 -12.10 -15.87
CA ASP A 13 -25.47 -13.07 -16.60
C ASP A 13 -24.45 -12.40 -17.53
N ASP A 14 -24.24 -11.09 -17.42
CA ASP A 14 -23.26 -10.35 -18.22
C ASP A 14 -21.82 -10.58 -17.71
N VAL A 15 -21.28 -11.76 -18.04
CA VAL A 15 -19.90 -12.18 -17.75
C VAL A 15 -18.87 -11.19 -18.30
N VAL A 16 -19.18 -10.52 -19.41
CA VAL A 16 -18.24 -9.57 -20.04
C VAL A 16 -18.10 -8.33 -19.19
N LYS A 17 -19.21 -7.78 -18.69
CA LYS A 17 -19.20 -6.63 -17.78
C LYS A 17 -18.43 -6.95 -16.50
N GLU A 18 -18.63 -8.13 -15.96
CA GLU A 18 -18.06 -8.53 -14.67
C GLU A 18 -16.59 -8.90 -14.78
N GLY A 19 -16.17 -9.48 -15.92
CA GLY A 19 -14.76 -9.63 -16.27
C GLY A 19 -14.04 -8.28 -16.41
N LYS A 20 -14.70 -7.26 -16.96
CA LYS A 20 -14.16 -5.89 -16.99
C LYS A 20 -14.05 -5.29 -15.58
N PHE A 21 -15.06 -5.48 -14.74
CA PHE A 21 -15.03 -5.04 -13.34
C PHE A 21 -13.89 -5.72 -12.57
N LEU A 22 -13.70 -7.03 -12.73
CA LEU A 22 -12.57 -7.76 -12.14
C LEU A 22 -11.22 -7.17 -12.55
N LYS A 23 -11.01 -6.97 -13.87
CA LYS A 23 -9.76 -6.35 -14.36
C LYS A 23 -9.55 -4.96 -13.77
N HIS A 24 -10.61 -4.16 -13.69
CA HIS A 24 -10.54 -2.84 -13.06
C HIS A 24 -10.16 -2.95 -11.58
N SER A 25 -10.81 -3.83 -10.82
CA SER A 25 -10.52 -4.05 -9.39
C SER A 25 -9.06 -4.44 -9.17
N ILE A 26 -8.48 -5.31 -10.01
CA ILE A 26 -7.08 -5.73 -9.88
C ILE A 26 -6.13 -4.56 -10.16
N LEU A 27 -6.42 -3.72 -11.18
CA LEU A 27 -5.65 -2.50 -11.41
C LEU A 27 -5.74 -1.55 -10.21
N LYS A 28 -6.92 -1.45 -9.58
CA LYS A 28 -7.12 -0.61 -8.40
C LYS A 28 -6.45 -1.15 -7.15
N MET A 29 -6.35 -2.46 -6.98
CA MET A 29 -5.51 -3.05 -5.95
C MET A 29 -4.04 -2.65 -6.14
N PHE A 30 -3.57 -2.53 -7.38
CA PHE A 30 -2.22 -2.04 -7.67
C PHE A 30 -2.05 -0.55 -7.34
N ASP A 31 -3.07 0.28 -7.58
CA ASP A 31 -3.09 1.67 -7.10
C ASP A 31 -2.89 1.72 -5.57
N LEU A 32 -3.59 0.87 -4.81
CA LEU A 32 -3.45 0.79 -3.35
C LEU A 32 -2.02 0.41 -2.92
N TYR A 33 -1.39 -0.54 -3.63
CA TYR A 33 0.02 -0.90 -3.40
C TYR A 33 0.95 0.31 -3.61
N VAL A 34 0.76 1.06 -4.70
CA VAL A 34 1.56 2.25 -4.99
C VAL A 34 1.32 3.36 -3.97
N LEU A 35 0.07 3.59 -3.56
CA LEU A 35 -0.28 4.59 -2.54
C LEU A 35 0.43 4.35 -1.21
N ASN A 36 0.58 3.09 -0.81
CA ASN A 36 1.33 2.73 0.39
C ASN A 36 2.83 3.05 0.30
N LEU A 37 3.46 2.84 -0.87
CA LEU A 37 4.85 3.26 -1.09
C LEU A 37 4.99 4.78 -1.10
N LEU A 38 4.04 5.48 -1.71
CA LEU A 38 4.00 6.95 -1.73
C LEU A 38 3.82 7.53 -0.32
N MET A 39 3.05 6.87 0.56
CA MET A 39 2.87 7.32 1.96
C MET A 39 4.22 7.45 2.69
N ILE A 40 5.13 6.48 2.49
CA ILE A 40 6.48 6.51 3.09
C ILE A 40 7.26 7.75 2.61
N ILE A 41 7.20 8.04 1.30
CA ILE A 41 7.86 9.21 0.70
C ILE A 41 7.26 10.51 1.24
N GLU A 42 5.93 10.61 1.32
CA GLU A 42 5.26 11.82 1.76
C GLU A 42 5.52 12.14 3.24
N VAL A 43 5.67 11.12 4.08
CA VAL A 43 6.09 11.31 5.48
C VAL A 43 7.53 11.84 5.57
N GLN A 44 8.45 11.35 4.73
CA GLN A 44 9.81 11.91 4.64
C GLN A 44 9.79 13.37 4.19
N LYS A 45 9.02 13.70 3.14
CA LYS A 45 8.83 15.09 2.65
C LYS A 45 8.22 16.00 3.72
N LEU A 46 7.23 15.52 4.46
CA LEU A 46 6.63 16.27 5.56
C LEU A 46 7.64 16.52 6.68
N THR A 47 8.48 15.53 7.00
CA THR A 47 9.56 15.66 7.99
C THR A 47 10.55 16.74 7.58
N GLU A 48 10.97 16.76 6.31
CA GLU A 48 11.86 17.79 5.76
C GLU A 48 11.26 19.20 5.92
N LYS A 49 9.98 19.37 5.54
CA LYS A 49 9.25 20.63 5.70
C LYS A 49 9.20 21.08 7.16
N LYS A 50 8.91 20.16 8.09
CA LYS A 50 8.82 20.45 9.54
C LYS A 50 10.16 20.88 10.12
N ILE A 51 11.25 20.22 9.73
CA ILE A 51 12.62 20.57 10.11
C ILE A 51 13.02 21.95 9.56
N ALA A 52 12.66 22.25 8.31
CA ALA A 52 12.94 23.56 7.72
C ALA A 52 12.20 24.71 8.43
N ILE A 53 10.97 24.45 8.90
CA ILE A 53 10.17 25.41 9.68
C ILE A 53 10.74 25.57 11.10
N SER A 54 11.11 24.47 11.76
CA SER A 54 11.61 24.51 13.14
C SER A 54 12.88 25.35 13.28
N LYS A 55 13.81 25.22 12.33
CA LYS A 55 15.05 26.03 12.27
C LYS A 55 14.81 27.54 12.14
N LYS A 56 13.63 27.96 11.67
CA LYS A 56 13.26 29.37 11.45
C LYS A 56 12.44 29.96 12.61
N LYS A 57 12.11 29.18 13.65
CA LYS A 57 11.36 29.67 14.82
C LYS A 57 12.16 30.79 15.52
N MET A 58 11.46 31.86 15.93
CA MET A 58 12.08 32.96 16.69
C MET A 58 12.61 32.49 18.07
N LEU A 59 12.01 31.45 18.65
CA LEU A 59 12.42 30.81 19.90
C LEU A 59 12.81 29.36 19.64
N ALA A 60 13.76 29.12 18.73
CA ALA A 60 14.25 27.77 18.44
C ALA A 60 15.01 27.19 19.66
N THR A 61 14.66 25.97 20.07
CA THR A 61 15.45 25.22 21.07
C THR A 61 16.79 24.75 20.47
N LYS A 62 17.69 24.21 21.31
CA LYS A 62 18.91 23.58 20.80
C LYS A 62 18.59 22.41 19.87
N GLU A 63 17.58 21.59 20.18
CA GLU A 63 17.15 20.52 19.28
C GLU A 63 16.54 21.06 17.97
N ASP A 64 15.83 22.19 18.00
CA ASP A 64 15.31 22.83 16.77
C ASP A 64 16.44 23.32 15.84
N LEU A 65 17.57 23.76 16.40
CA LEU A 65 18.73 24.27 15.64
C LEU A 65 19.59 23.14 15.06
N THR A 66 19.69 22.01 15.76
CA THR A 66 20.39 20.80 15.31
C THR A 66 19.47 19.58 15.30
N PRO A 67 18.41 19.57 14.46
CA PRO A 67 17.47 18.47 14.42
C PRO A 67 18.13 17.23 13.82
N ASN A 68 17.77 16.06 14.33
CA ASN A 68 18.23 14.80 13.76
C ASN A 68 17.59 14.61 12.37
N THR A 69 18.40 14.63 11.32
CA THR A 69 17.95 14.51 9.93
C THR A 69 18.12 13.09 9.37
N LYS A 70 18.36 12.07 10.21
CA LYS A 70 18.70 10.72 9.74
C LYS A 70 17.70 10.15 8.75
N ILE A 71 16.39 10.27 9.01
CA ILE A 71 15.33 9.82 8.10
C ILE A 71 15.34 10.53 6.73
N LEU A 72 15.80 11.78 6.68
CA LEU A 72 15.89 12.53 5.41
C LEU A 72 16.96 11.96 4.47
N ASN A 73 17.90 11.19 5.02
CA ASN A 73 18.97 10.54 4.27
C ASN A 73 18.81 9.01 4.26
N ASN A 74 17.61 8.50 4.54
CA ASN A 74 17.35 7.07 4.53
C ASN A 74 17.47 6.53 3.09
N VAL A 75 18.45 5.65 2.87
CA VAL A 75 18.84 5.18 1.54
C VAL A 75 17.71 4.44 0.83
N LEU A 76 16.88 3.69 1.57
CA LEU A 76 15.76 2.96 0.97
C LEU A 76 14.63 3.91 0.56
N ILE A 77 14.27 4.88 1.40
CA ILE A 77 13.23 5.86 1.03
C ILE A 77 13.66 6.65 -0.21
N ASP A 78 14.92 7.07 -0.27
CA ASP A 78 15.47 7.76 -1.45
C ASP A 78 15.46 6.87 -2.70
N ALA A 79 15.76 5.57 -2.55
CA ALA A 79 15.67 4.63 -3.67
C ALA A 79 14.24 4.49 -4.19
N ILE A 80 13.23 4.41 -3.30
CA ILE A 80 11.82 4.33 -3.68
C ILE A 80 11.38 5.63 -4.37
N LYS A 81 11.72 6.78 -3.78
CA LYS A 81 11.42 8.13 -4.31
C LYS A 81 11.97 8.35 -5.72
N ASN A 82 13.17 7.84 -6.00
CA ASN A 82 13.83 7.99 -7.30
C ASN A 82 13.50 6.85 -8.29
N SER A 83 12.51 6.01 -7.99
CA SER A 83 12.12 4.93 -8.89
C SER A 83 11.32 5.47 -10.08
N VAL A 84 11.91 5.37 -11.28
CA VAL A 84 11.27 5.77 -12.54
C VAL A 84 9.94 5.04 -12.76
N GLY A 85 9.86 3.75 -12.39
CA GLY A 85 8.63 2.97 -12.52
C GLY A 85 7.52 3.46 -11.60
N LEU A 86 7.87 3.82 -10.35
CA LEU A 86 6.91 4.38 -9.39
C LEU A 86 6.43 5.76 -9.84
N GLU A 87 7.35 6.65 -10.24
CA GLU A 87 7.04 7.98 -10.74
C GLU A 87 6.15 7.93 -11.98
N SER A 88 6.50 7.09 -12.97
CA SER A 88 5.69 6.91 -14.17
C SER A 88 4.29 6.42 -13.86
N TYR A 89 4.16 5.45 -12.93
CA TYR A 89 2.85 4.93 -12.55
C TYR A 89 2.01 5.99 -11.80
N TYR A 90 2.63 6.73 -10.89
CA TYR A 90 2.01 7.84 -10.18
C TYR A 90 1.42 8.89 -11.14
N GLU A 91 2.21 9.33 -12.12
CA GLU A 91 1.80 10.35 -13.10
C GLU A 91 0.68 9.84 -14.03
N ILE A 92 0.83 8.64 -14.59
CA ILE A 92 -0.14 8.06 -15.54
C ILE A 92 -1.49 7.85 -14.88
N ASN A 93 -1.50 7.34 -13.64
CA ASN A 93 -2.73 7.01 -12.91
C ASN A 93 -3.23 8.15 -12.02
N LYS A 94 -2.50 9.27 -11.96
CA LYS A 94 -2.83 10.48 -11.20
C LYS A 94 -3.10 10.18 -9.72
N LEU A 95 -2.19 9.46 -9.08
CA LEU A 95 -2.33 9.03 -7.67
C LEU A 95 -1.98 10.16 -6.68
N ASN A 96 -2.53 11.35 -6.89
CA ASN A 96 -2.28 12.57 -6.08
C ASN A 96 -3.03 12.59 -4.74
N ASN A 97 -3.47 11.43 -4.26
CA ASN A 97 -4.21 11.25 -3.00
C ASN A 97 -3.58 11.98 -1.82
N TRP A 98 -2.27 11.87 -1.64
CA TRP A 98 -1.56 12.46 -0.49
C TRP A 98 -1.30 13.96 -0.61
N GLU A 99 -1.43 14.51 -1.82
CA GLU A 99 -1.44 15.96 -2.02
C GLU A 99 -2.81 16.55 -1.65
N VAL A 100 -3.89 15.89 -2.08
CA VAL A 100 -5.28 16.30 -1.82
C VAL A 100 -5.66 16.08 -0.36
N ASP A 101 -5.40 14.87 0.14
CA ASP A 101 -5.82 14.39 1.46
C ASP A 101 -4.61 14.35 2.42
N SER A 102 -3.82 15.42 2.45
CA SER A 102 -2.56 15.51 3.23
C SER A 102 -2.71 15.34 4.75
N GLU A 103 -3.93 15.33 5.28
CA GLU A 103 -4.22 15.00 6.68
C GLU A 103 -3.75 13.60 7.05
N TYR A 104 -3.93 12.60 6.18
CA TYR A 104 -3.51 11.23 6.46
C TYR A 104 -1.99 11.11 6.57
N VAL A 105 -1.25 11.87 5.77
CA VAL A 105 0.22 11.98 5.91
C VAL A 105 0.60 12.56 7.27
N LYS A 106 -0.16 13.56 7.77
CA LYS A 106 0.08 14.15 9.10
C LYS A 106 -0.21 13.15 10.22
N ILE A 107 -1.28 12.37 10.11
CA ILE A 107 -1.63 11.32 11.08
C ILE A 107 -0.47 10.32 11.20
N ILE A 108 -0.03 9.76 10.08
CA ILE A 108 1.08 8.80 10.06
C ILE A 108 2.38 9.43 10.59
N TYR A 109 2.67 10.67 10.21
CA TYR A 109 3.84 11.40 10.72
C TYR A 109 3.80 11.59 12.24
N GLU A 110 2.64 11.97 12.80
CA GLU A 110 2.49 12.16 14.24
C GLU A 110 2.61 10.85 15.03
N GLU A 111 2.11 9.74 14.47
CA GLU A 111 2.31 8.40 15.03
C GLU A 111 3.79 7.99 14.98
N LEU A 112 4.47 8.24 13.86
CA LEU A 112 5.91 7.99 13.71
C LEU A 112 6.72 8.73 14.77
N LEU A 113 6.46 10.02 15.00
CA LEU A 113 7.16 10.81 16.01
C LEU A 113 7.01 10.27 17.44
N LYS A 114 5.86 9.64 17.75
CA LYS A 114 5.56 9.07 19.07
C LYS A 114 6.08 7.64 19.25
N SER A 115 6.52 7.00 18.17
CA SER A 115 6.86 5.58 18.15
C SER A 115 8.25 5.27 18.74
N GLU A 116 8.37 4.07 19.31
CA GLU A 116 9.66 3.54 19.76
C GLU A 116 10.61 3.24 18.60
N ILE A 117 10.08 2.71 17.48
CA ILE A 117 10.89 2.38 16.30
C ILE A 117 11.61 3.61 15.74
N TYR A 118 10.96 4.78 15.75
CA TYR A 118 11.58 6.00 15.25
C TYR A 118 12.67 6.50 16.21
N ARG A 119 12.38 6.55 17.52
CA ARG A 119 13.37 6.90 18.54
C ARG A 119 14.61 6.00 18.47
N ASN A 120 14.41 4.68 18.41
CA ASN A 120 15.49 3.71 18.31
C ASN A 120 16.31 3.89 17.02
N TYR A 121 15.64 4.17 15.89
CA TYR A 121 16.32 4.44 14.62
C TYR A 121 17.19 5.70 14.68
N LEU A 122 16.68 6.78 15.31
CA LEU A 122 17.41 8.03 15.50
C LEU A 122 18.63 7.88 16.43
N ASP A 123 18.53 7.01 17.45
CA ASP A 123 19.61 6.74 18.43
C ASP A 123 20.67 5.75 17.91
N THR A 124 20.43 5.11 16.77
CA THR A 124 21.38 4.15 16.19
C THR A 124 22.59 4.86 15.59
N PHE A 125 23.80 4.52 16.05
CA PHE A 125 25.06 5.07 15.53
C PHE A 125 25.44 4.54 14.14
N GLU A 126 25.06 3.30 13.85
CA GLU A 126 25.32 2.69 12.55
C GLU A 126 24.48 3.36 11.46
N ASN A 127 25.14 3.75 10.38
CA ASN A 127 24.51 4.24 9.15
C ASN A 127 24.79 3.23 8.05
N SER A 128 23.90 2.24 7.93
CA SER A 128 23.99 1.21 6.90
C SER A 128 22.62 0.99 6.25
N PHE A 129 22.65 0.50 5.00
CA PHE A 129 21.43 0.15 4.27
C PHE A 129 20.56 -0.84 5.04
N ASN A 130 21.15 -1.77 5.81
CA ASN A 130 20.39 -2.76 6.57
C ASN A 130 19.61 -2.11 7.72
N VAL A 131 20.21 -1.12 8.40
CA VAL A 131 19.53 -0.33 9.44
C VAL A 131 18.38 0.46 8.82
N ASP A 132 18.64 1.16 7.72
CA ASP A 132 17.62 1.94 7.00
C ASP A 132 16.46 1.07 6.50
N ARG A 133 16.76 -0.07 5.88
CA ARG A 133 15.77 -1.01 5.39
C ARG A 133 14.95 -1.60 6.53
N SER A 134 15.58 -1.96 7.64
CA SER A 134 14.85 -2.52 8.79
C SER A 134 13.89 -1.49 9.37
N PHE A 135 14.35 -0.24 9.54
CA PHE A 135 13.49 0.86 9.97
C PHE A 135 12.28 1.07 9.06
N VAL A 136 12.47 1.11 7.74
CA VAL A 136 11.36 1.32 6.79
C VAL A 136 10.37 0.15 6.82
N ILE A 137 10.85 -1.08 6.99
CA ILE A 137 10.01 -2.28 7.14
C ILE A 137 9.19 -2.19 8.42
N ASP A 138 9.80 -1.83 9.55
CA ASP A 138 9.11 -1.72 10.84
C ASP A 138 8.16 -0.50 10.85
N PHE A 139 8.54 0.60 10.21
CA PHE A 139 7.66 1.75 9.99
C PHE A 139 6.39 1.35 9.24
N PHE A 140 6.52 0.60 8.15
CA PHE A 140 5.35 0.11 7.44
C PHE A 140 4.54 -0.87 8.29
N ARG A 141 5.19 -1.85 8.93
CA ARG A 141 4.53 -2.93 9.68
C ARG A 141 3.79 -2.44 10.92
N GLU A 142 4.38 -1.53 11.68
CA GLU A 142 3.88 -1.14 13.01
C GLU A 142 3.03 0.13 12.99
N ILE A 143 3.14 0.95 11.93
CA ILE A 143 2.44 2.23 11.84
C ILE A 143 1.52 2.25 10.63
N ILE A 144 2.05 2.15 9.40
CA ILE A 144 1.23 2.36 8.19
C ILE A 144 0.18 1.25 8.03
N ALA A 145 0.61 -0.01 8.02
CA ALA A 145 -0.25 -1.17 7.77
C ALA A 145 -1.41 -1.33 8.78
N PRO A 146 -1.22 -1.12 10.10
CA PRO A 146 -2.30 -1.22 11.09
C PRO A 146 -3.07 0.09 11.31
N ASN A 147 -2.77 1.19 10.60
CA ASN A 147 -3.43 2.47 10.83
C ASN A 147 -4.91 2.43 10.41
N GLN A 148 -5.81 2.45 11.39
CA GLN A 148 -7.25 2.33 11.15
C GLN A 148 -7.81 3.50 10.33
N LYS A 149 -7.38 4.74 10.59
CA LYS A 149 -7.86 5.91 9.84
C LYS A 149 -7.45 5.85 8.37
N LEU A 150 -6.26 5.32 8.10
CA LEU A 150 -5.78 5.10 6.74
C LEU A 150 -6.57 3.98 6.04
N ALA A 151 -6.93 2.92 6.75
CA ALA A 151 -7.79 1.86 6.22
C ALA A 151 -9.20 2.36 5.90
N GLU A 152 -9.81 3.15 6.80
CA GLU A 152 -11.11 3.81 6.57
C GLU A 152 -11.06 4.72 5.35
N TYR A 153 -9.99 5.51 5.19
CA TYR A 153 -9.78 6.32 3.99
C TYR A 153 -9.73 5.49 2.71
N TYR A 154 -9.02 4.35 2.73
CA TYR A 154 -8.94 3.48 1.57
C TYR A 154 -10.31 2.93 1.20
N GLU A 155 -11.10 2.47 2.17
CA GLU A 155 -12.47 2.01 1.95
C GLU A 155 -13.37 3.10 1.37
N ASP A 156 -13.28 4.33 1.90
CA ASP A 156 -14.03 5.49 1.39
C ASP A 156 -13.68 5.82 -0.07
N LYS A 157 -12.42 5.66 -0.47
CA LYS A 157 -12.00 5.86 -1.88
C LYS A 157 -12.41 4.71 -2.77
N MET A 158 -12.39 3.49 -2.26
CA MET A 158 -12.81 2.31 -2.98
C MET A 158 -13.22 1.19 -2.02
N ILE A 159 -14.52 0.87 -2.05
CA ILE A 159 -15.10 -0.16 -1.17
C ILE A 159 -14.40 -1.53 -1.28
N THR A 160 -13.88 -1.89 -2.46
CA THR A 160 -13.20 -3.18 -2.65
C THR A 160 -11.83 -3.23 -1.98
N TRP A 161 -11.23 -2.09 -1.63
CA TRP A 161 -9.89 -2.08 -1.04
C TRP A 161 -9.83 -2.68 0.36
N VAL A 162 -10.94 -2.69 1.10
CA VAL A 162 -10.99 -3.30 2.44
C VAL A 162 -10.55 -4.78 2.42
N ASP A 163 -10.96 -5.50 1.36
CA ASP A 163 -10.60 -6.91 1.15
C ASP A 163 -9.15 -7.06 0.63
N ASP A 164 -8.64 -6.05 -0.07
CA ASP A 164 -7.33 -6.06 -0.70
C ASP A 164 -6.18 -5.69 0.27
N ILE A 165 -6.47 -4.93 1.33
CA ILE A 165 -5.48 -4.42 2.31
C ILE A 165 -4.55 -5.53 2.84
N PRO A 166 -5.02 -6.70 3.32
CA PRO A 166 -4.12 -7.72 3.86
C PRO A 166 -3.11 -8.24 2.82
N PHE A 167 -3.57 -8.42 1.57
CA PHE A 167 -2.71 -8.85 0.47
C PHE A 167 -1.71 -7.75 0.10
N VAL A 168 -2.18 -6.51 -0.06
CA VAL A 168 -1.32 -5.36 -0.40
C VAL A 168 -0.27 -5.11 0.68
N ASN A 169 -0.62 -5.18 1.97
CA ASN A 169 0.33 -5.05 3.06
C ASN A 169 1.44 -6.11 2.97
N THR A 170 1.06 -7.35 2.69
CA THR A 170 2.03 -8.44 2.47
C THR A 170 2.92 -8.16 1.26
N TRP A 171 2.37 -7.59 0.19
CA TRP A 171 3.11 -7.23 -1.01
C TRP A 171 4.12 -6.12 -0.74
N VAL A 172 3.71 -5.01 -0.14
CA VAL A 172 4.61 -3.92 0.26
C VAL A 172 5.74 -4.44 1.15
N MET A 173 5.42 -5.26 2.15
CA MET A 173 6.42 -5.88 3.02
C MET A 173 7.44 -6.72 2.25
N LYS A 174 6.99 -7.50 1.26
CA LYS A 174 7.90 -8.27 0.38
C LYS A 174 8.76 -7.36 -0.48
N THR A 175 8.20 -6.29 -1.05
CA THR A 175 8.94 -5.33 -1.87
C THR A 175 10.05 -4.64 -1.06
N LEU A 176 9.70 -4.10 0.12
CA LEU A 176 10.67 -3.50 1.03
C LEU A 176 11.73 -4.52 1.47
N SER A 177 11.31 -5.76 1.73
CA SER A 177 12.23 -6.83 2.13
C SER A 177 13.19 -7.25 1.01
N LYS A 178 12.77 -7.27 -0.25
CA LYS A 178 13.66 -7.65 -1.37
C LYS A 178 14.61 -6.54 -1.80
N SER A 179 14.40 -5.31 -1.34
CA SER A 179 15.23 -4.16 -1.69
C SER A 179 16.69 -4.38 -1.28
N LYS A 180 17.62 -3.98 -2.15
CA LYS A 180 19.07 -4.21 -2.00
C LYS A 180 19.83 -2.89 -2.00
N ASN A 181 20.97 -2.86 -1.32
CA ASN A 181 21.86 -1.72 -1.31
C ASN A 181 22.40 -1.42 -2.73
N ASN A 182 22.51 -0.15 -3.08
CA ASN A 182 23.00 0.34 -4.38
C ASN A 182 22.29 -0.24 -5.63
N ALA A 183 21.08 -0.77 -5.47
CA ALA A 183 20.25 -1.21 -6.57
C ALA A 183 19.15 -0.18 -6.84
N THR A 184 18.85 0.05 -8.11
CA THR A 184 17.65 0.81 -8.50
C THR A 184 16.41 0.13 -7.93
N PHE A 185 15.53 0.88 -7.28
CA PHE A 185 14.26 0.35 -6.84
C PHE A 185 13.36 0.07 -8.05
N ILE A 186 12.97 -1.19 -8.21
CA ILE A 186 12.11 -1.65 -9.30
C ILE A 186 10.71 -1.85 -8.73
N LEU A 187 9.74 -1.10 -9.26
CA LEU A 187 8.34 -1.35 -8.99
C LEU A 187 7.97 -2.73 -9.56
N GLU A 188 7.56 -3.66 -8.69
CA GLU A 188 7.11 -4.99 -9.14
C GLU A 188 5.91 -4.85 -10.08
N SER A 189 5.88 -5.65 -11.15
CA SER A 189 4.75 -5.68 -12.08
C SER A 189 3.55 -6.39 -11.46
N LEU A 190 2.35 -5.92 -11.81
CA LEU A 190 1.09 -6.53 -11.38
C LEU A 190 0.96 -8.00 -11.80
N TYR A 191 1.32 -8.27 -13.05
CA TYR A 191 1.37 -9.62 -13.62
C TYR A 191 2.82 -10.02 -13.86
N LYS A 192 3.13 -11.30 -13.66
CA LYS A 192 4.47 -11.81 -13.97
C LYS A 192 4.75 -11.83 -15.47
N ASN A 193 3.74 -12.14 -16.26
CA ASN A 193 3.78 -12.22 -17.72
C ASN A 193 2.35 -12.16 -18.25
N LYS A 194 2.22 -12.23 -19.58
CA LYS A 194 0.92 -12.22 -20.25
C LYS A 194 0.06 -13.44 -19.89
N ASP A 195 0.67 -14.60 -19.71
CA ASP A 195 -0.05 -15.83 -19.34
C ASP A 195 -0.75 -15.68 -17.97
N ASP A 196 -0.11 -15.00 -17.02
CA ASP A 196 -0.66 -14.70 -15.69
C ASP A 196 -1.86 -13.74 -15.78
N GLU A 197 -1.81 -12.74 -16.66
CA GLU A 197 -2.96 -11.86 -16.93
C GLU A 197 -4.11 -12.63 -17.60
N ASP A 198 -3.81 -13.42 -18.63
CA ASP A 198 -4.81 -14.16 -19.40
C ASP A 198 -5.48 -15.23 -18.51
N PHE A 199 -4.73 -15.83 -17.58
CA PHE A 199 -5.23 -16.81 -16.61
C PHE A 199 -6.29 -16.22 -15.66
N VAL A 200 -6.23 -14.93 -15.32
CA VAL A 200 -7.24 -14.29 -14.46
C VAL A 200 -8.64 -14.40 -15.09
N LEU A 201 -8.77 -14.04 -16.37
CA LEU A 201 -10.05 -14.12 -17.08
C LEU A 201 -10.48 -15.57 -17.30
N GLU A 202 -9.53 -16.45 -17.62
CA GLU A 202 -9.81 -17.86 -17.80
C GLU A 202 -10.37 -18.49 -16.51
N LEU A 203 -9.74 -18.21 -15.37
CA LEU A 203 -10.17 -18.69 -14.07
C LEU A 203 -11.56 -18.12 -13.70
N PHE A 204 -11.78 -16.83 -13.92
CA PHE A 204 -13.07 -16.19 -13.69
C PHE A 204 -14.18 -16.86 -14.52
N ASN A 205 -13.98 -17.01 -15.83
CA ASN A 205 -14.95 -17.64 -16.72
C ASN A 205 -15.21 -19.10 -16.35
N LYS A 206 -14.17 -19.88 -16.05
CA LYS A 206 -14.31 -21.28 -15.62
C LYS A 206 -15.06 -21.40 -14.31
N THR A 207 -14.82 -20.47 -13.38
CA THR A 207 -15.51 -20.43 -12.09
C THR A 207 -16.98 -20.12 -12.27
N PHE A 208 -17.30 -19.14 -13.11
CA PHE A 208 -18.65 -18.76 -13.46
C PHE A 208 -19.44 -19.90 -14.10
N LEU A 209 -18.89 -20.56 -15.13
CA LEU A 209 -19.57 -21.65 -15.82
C LEU A 209 -19.91 -22.84 -14.91
N LYS A 210 -19.13 -23.03 -13.83
CA LYS A 210 -19.31 -24.12 -12.86
C LYS A 210 -19.95 -23.67 -11.55
N GLN A 211 -20.40 -22.42 -11.45
CA GLN A 211 -20.89 -21.82 -10.21
C GLN A 211 -21.99 -22.64 -9.54
N HIS A 212 -23.00 -23.08 -10.30
CA HIS A 212 -24.10 -23.91 -9.78
C HIS A 212 -23.62 -25.24 -9.17
N ILE A 213 -22.54 -25.82 -9.70
CA ILE A 213 -21.93 -27.04 -9.18
C ILE A 213 -21.27 -26.72 -7.84
N TYR A 214 -20.50 -25.64 -7.79
CA TYR A 214 -19.80 -25.20 -6.59
C TYR A 214 -20.77 -24.82 -5.47
N GLU A 215 -21.84 -24.08 -5.77
CA GLU A 215 -22.88 -23.73 -4.78
C GLU A 215 -23.52 -24.99 -4.17
N LYS A 216 -23.88 -25.96 -5.02
CA LYS A 216 -24.45 -27.23 -4.54
C LYS A 216 -23.47 -28.04 -3.69
N GLU A 217 -22.20 -28.09 -4.09
CA GLU A 217 -21.15 -28.76 -3.30
C GLU A 217 -20.93 -28.06 -1.97
N ILE A 218 -20.82 -26.72 -1.95
CA ILE A 218 -20.66 -25.92 -0.74
C ILE A 218 -21.83 -26.18 0.20
N ALA A 219 -23.07 -26.03 -0.27
CA ALA A 219 -24.27 -26.27 0.54
C ALA A 219 -24.32 -27.69 1.12
N SER A 220 -23.89 -28.70 0.35
CA SER A 220 -23.82 -30.09 0.84
C SER A 220 -22.79 -30.30 1.95
N LYS A 221 -21.75 -29.45 2.02
CA LYS A 221 -20.66 -29.51 3.00
C LYS A 221 -20.84 -28.52 4.16
N THR A 222 -21.75 -27.56 4.04
CA THR A 222 -22.05 -26.56 5.08
C THR A 222 -23.53 -26.64 5.53
N PRO A 223 -24.05 -27.82 5.93
CA PRO A 223 -25.48 -27.98 6.23
C PRO A 223 -25.95 -27.20 7.47
N ASN A 224 -25.04 -26.78 8.34
CA ASN A 224 -25.33 -26.04 9.58
C ASN A 224 -25.04 -24.54 9.49
N TRP A 225 -24.67 -24.04 8.31
CA TRP A 225 -24.46 -22.61 8.07
C TRP A 225 -25.70 -22.08 7.34
N GLU A 226 -26.32 -21.03 7.88
CA GLU A 226 -27.44 -20.36 7.19
C GLU A 226 -26.98 -19.90 5.81
N THR A 227 -27.81 -20.17 4.81
CA THR A 227 -27.50 -19.99 3.38
C THR A 227 -28.07 -18.68 2.82
N ASP A 228 -28.43 -17.76 3.71
CA ASP A 228 -29.11 -16.51 3.40
C ASP A 228 -28.15 -15.40 2.93
#